data_AF-A0A1V5LFH8-F1
#
_entry.id   AF-A0A1V5LFH8-F1
#
_cell.length_a   1.000
_cell.length_b   1.000
_cell.length_c   1.000
_cell.angle_alpha   90.00
_cell.angle_beta   90.00
_cell.angle_gamma   90.00
#
_symmetry.space_group_name_H-M   'P 1'
#
loop_
_entity.id
_entity.type
_entity.pdbx_description
1 polymer ?
#
loop_
_entity_poly.entity_id
_entity_poly.type
_entity_poly.pdbx_seq_one_letter_code
_entity_poly.pdbx_strand_id
1 'polypeptide(L)'
;MKFRILSDEEVKKLYDLTFLNYKKQGEEFLVQNGVSKDLSSYDKVLNSVGKIFETCAIYGMDIEDNKNSYDGFDIDSVKGDILSVLKSDNHVEAVQKYEQELPIKAHRYKELLDKTINNGLNKKQAFNPEYPEILKDKDKVFLEVQDIYPINDYITSFCNDLNEFTTPYGKEFSLKEVKGNPRISFNGAEIKPIHAFSQNLKFIESLNINKLDYKDDQLFSVLKKGNYNNFKALIRTRKEQAKAGEVFKNEELCRAYDKSELLFYHMGKKFNDNLVPNVMMTFKKTCDDLKSYYKDINKKLEYSSGMSGFSHENDTPVNIVMVSKDPYDIATSSAYNAPEWTCFHPLGLRSTGVNNHYVLEDDIAKGSVVYRGFHKNNMNKVVFRAIGSQYKNPFDGKKIYDFSLPIGKRGLEVDDTMKQINKQMLNDKDAEGLFELQNTTYIAMFATETPVIKSFDEDKQMLFKDFNKALGVNVDIIKDNNDTFEAVQSFQISKKDKINVDIIFPKNLEVAEDFEISGNSKIQNLSSNKMKVGGSMYISDCKSLKTLPKSLKVGGSVYLENLENLTSLPDKVESNSYIRIDNCPNLKYIPETIKDEQIKGIDKDKIKEFKENWSKKNFSLMVLNKKQDNFSK
;
A
#
# COMPACT_ATOMS: atom_id res chain seq x y z
N MET A 1 14.29 -8.75 10.05
CA MET A 1 14.70 -9.65 8.95
C MET A 1 16.12 -9.34 8.53
N LYS A 2 16.99 -10.34 8.48
CA LYS A 2 18.38 -10.17 8.03
C LYS A 2 18.51 -10.82 6.65
N PHE A 3 19.21 -10.14 5.76
CA PHE A 3 19.48 -10.67 4.42
C PHE A 3 20.97 -10.91 4.27
N ARG A 4 21.31 -12.04 3.66
CA ARG A 4 22.69 -12.36 3.30
C ARG A 4 22.77 -12.64 1.81
N ILE A 5 23.67 -11.94 1.13
CA ILE A 5 23.97 -12.24 -0.28
C ILE A 5 24.73 -13.58 -0.32
N LEU A 6 24.25 -14.50 -1.14
CA LEU A 6 24.92 -15.78 -1.37
C LEU A 6 26.10 -15.62 -2.33
N SER A 7 27.17 -16.35 -2.04
CA SER A 7 28.29 -16.51 -2.97
C SER A 7 27.90 -17.38 -4.17
N ASP A 8 28.64 -17.26 -5.29
CA ASP A 8 28.36 -18.04 -6.50
C ASP A 8 28.48 -19.56 -6.24
N GLU A 9 29.36 -19.98 -5.33
CA GLU A 9 29.49 -21.38 -4.91
C GLU A 9 28.26 -21.87 -4.11
N GLU A 10 27.70 -21.04 -3.23
CA GLU A 10 26.47 -21.36 -2.50
C GLU A 10 25.26 -21.42 -3.43
N VAL A 11 25.16 -20.48 -4.37
CA VAL A 11 24.12 -20.49 -5.42
C VAL A 11 24.24 -21.76 -6.25
N LYS A 12 25.46 -22.15 -6.65
CA LYS A 12 25.70 -23.40 -7.36
C LYS A 12 25.24 -24.61 -6.55
N LYS A 13 25.53 -24.67 -5.25
CA LYS A 13 25.05 -25.75 -4.36
C LYS A 13 23.52 -25.82 -4.31
N LEU A 14 22.82 -24.68 -4.31
CA LEU A 14 21.35 -24.66 -4.36
C LEU A 14 20.80 -25.22 -5.68
N TYR A 15 21.42 -24.90 -6.81
CA TYR A 15 21.08 -25.48 -8.10
C TYR A 15 21.40 -26.98 -8.17
N ASP A 16 22.57 -27.40 -7.68
CA ASP A 16 22.95 -28.81 -7.64
C ASP A 16 21.97 -29.65 -6.78
N LEU A 17 21.52 -29.11 -5.65
CA LEU A 17 20.47 -29.72 -4.81
C LEU A 17 19.13 -29.81 -5.54
N THR A 18 18.79 -28.79 -6.32
CA THR A 18 17.56 -28.75 -7.11
C THR A 18 17.60 -29.78 -8.23
N PHE A 19 18.72 -29.88 -8.96
CA PHE A 19 18.95 -30.90 -9.97
C PHE A 19 18.88 -32.31 -9.37
N LEU A 20 19.42 -32.52 -8.17
CA LEU A 20 19.34 -33.82 -7.50
C LEU A 20 17.89 -34.25 -7.23
N ASN A 21 16.99 -33.31 -6.92
CA ASN A 21 15.56 -33.61 -6.78
C ASN A 21 14.91 -34.02 -8.11
N TYR A 22 15.25 -33.37 -9.23
CA TYR A 22 14.76 -33.78 -10.55
C TYR A 22 15.35 -35.10 -10.99
N LYS A 23 16.63 -35.34 -10.68
CA LYS A 23 17.25 -36.65 -10.89
C LYS A 23 16.48 -37.72 -10.13
N LYS A 24 16.09 -37.48 -8.87
CA LYS A 24 15.26 -38.40 -8.08
C LYS A 24 13.86 -38.63 -8.72
N GLN A 25 13.20 -37.58 -9.18
CA GLN A 25 11.93 -37.72 -9.90
C GLN A 25 12.09 -38.50 -11.21
N GLY A 26 13.17 -38.25 -11.96
CA GLY A 26 13.53 -39.00 -13.14
C GLY A 26 13.82 -40.47 -12.83
N GLU A 27 14.44 -40.76 -11.69
CA GLU A 27 14.67 -42.12 -11.20
C GLU A 27 13.36 -42.86 -10.93
N GLU A 28 12.44 -42.23 -10.18
CA GLU A 28 11.10 -42.74 -9.90
C GLU A 28 10.33 -42.99 -11.22
N PHE A 29 10.38 -42.04 -12.15
CA PHE A 29 9.78 -42.16 -13.47
C PHE A 29 10.36 -43.33 -14.28
N LEU A 30 11.69 -43.47 -14.34
CA LEU A 30 12.34 -44.56 -15.07
C LEU A 30 11.99 -45.93 -14.47
N VAL A 31 11.99 -46.05 -13.14
CA VAL A 31 11.64 -47.28 -12.43
C VAL A 31 10.18 -47.66 -12.67
N GLN A 32 9.25 -46.70 -12.56
CA GLN A 32 7.82 -46.93 -12.82
C GLN A 32 7.54 -47.40 -14.25
N ASN A 33 8.40 -47.05 -15.20
CA ASN A 33 8.28 -47.41 -16.61
C ASN A 33 9.22 -48.56 -17.03
N GLY A 34 9.74 -49.33 -16.06
CA GLY A 34 10.44 -50.59 -16.31
C GLY A 34 11.89 -50.49 -16.77
N VAL A 35 12.53 -49.31 -16.64
CA VAL A 35 13.96 -49.15 -16.95
C VAL A 35 14.81 -49.66 -15.78
N SER A 36 15.57 -50.73 -16.00
CA SER A 36 16.39 -51.36 -14.95
C SER A 36 17.59 -50.49 -14.55
N LYS A 37 17.84 -50.41 -13.23
CA LYS A 37 19.02 -49.75 -12.64
C LYS A 37 20.35 -50.45 -12.97
N ASP A 38 20.30 -51.73 -13.31
CA ASP A 38 21.49 -52.54 -13.59
C ASP A 38 22.03 -52.31 -15.02
N LEU A 39 21.34 -51.50 -15.83
CA LEU A 39 21.81 -51.14 -17.16
C LEU A 39 23.08 -50.27 -17.05
N SER A 40 24.13 -50.63 -17.79
CA SER A 40 25.38 -49.85 -17.84
C SER A 40 25.19 -48.40 -18.33
N SER A 41 24.06 -48.13 -18.99
CA SER A 41 23.66 -46.80 -19.46
C SER A 41 22.74 -46.03 -18.51
N TYR A 42 22.29 -46.63 -17.40
CA TYR A 42 21.24 -46.09 -16.55
C TYR A 42 21.56 -44.67 -16.07
N ASP A 43 22.77 -44.44 -15.55
CA ASP A 43 23.18 -43.12 -15.05
C ASP A 43 23.18 -42.02 -16.14
N LYS A 44 23.53 -42.37 -17.38
CA LYS A 44 23.51 -41.43 -18.50
C LYS A 44 22.07 -41.04 -18.84
N VAL A 45 21.18 -42.03 -18.94
CA VAL A 45 19.75 -41.82 -19.20
C VAL A 45 19.10 -41.02 -18.07
N LEU A 46 19.38 -41.39 -16.82
CA LEU A 46 18.87 -40.71 -15.63
C LEU A 46 19.30 -39.25 -15.57
N ASN A 47 20.57 -38.94 -15.86
CA ASN A 47 21.04 -37.56 -15.91
C ASN A 47 20.31 -36.74 -16.99
N SER A 48 20.10 -37.31 -18.18
CA SER A 48 19.38 -36.63 -19.26
C SER A 48 17.89 -36.43 -18.96
N VAL A 49 17.22 -37.44 -18.39
CA VAL A 49 15.83 -37.30 -17.93
C VAL A 49 15.71 -36.25 -16.82
N GLY A 50 16.65 -36.21 -15.88
CA GLY A 50 16.70 -35.16 -14.85
C GLY A 50 16.81 -33.75 -15.45
N LYS A 51 17.66 -33.56 -16.47
CA LYS A 51 17.80 -32.28 -17.17
C LYS A 51 16.58 -31.92 -18.02
N ILE A 52 15.91 -32.91 -18.59
CA ILE A 52 14.64 -32.72 -19.30
C ILE A 52 13.58 -32.22 -18.31
N PHE A 53 13.44 -32.84 -17.15
CA PHE A 53 12.48 -32.40 -16.12
C PHE A 53 12.81 -31.00 -15.58
N GLU A 54 14.08 -30.71 -15.37
CA GLU A 54 14.54 -29.35 -15.05
C GLU A 54 14.16 -28.33 -16.14
N THR A 55 14.41 -28.67 -17.41
CA THR A 55 14.04 -27.84 -18.57
C THR A 55 12.53 -27.59 -18.61
N CYS A 56 11.71 -28.64 -18.42
CA CYS A 56 10.26 -28.51 -18.34
C CYS A 56 9.85 -27.56 -17.21
N ALA A 57 10.43 -27.69 -16.02
CA ALA A 57 10.14 -26.82 -14.90
C ALA A 57 10.51 -25.35 -15.17
N ILE A 58 11.66 -25.10 -15.83
CA ILE A 58 12.12 -23.76 -16.21
C ILE A 58 11.15 -23.10 -17.20
N TYR A 59 10.66 -23.85 -18.18
CA TYR A 59 9.73 -23.36 -19.20
C TYR A 59 8.24 -23.48 -18.83
N GLY A 60 7.92 -23.95 -17.61
CA GLY A 60 6.54 -24.16 -17.18
C GLY A 60 5.79 -25.25 -17.95
N MET A 61 6.51 -26.21 -18.55
CA MET A 61 5.92 -27.35 -19.24
C MET A 61 5.45 -28.39 -18.22
N ASP A 62 4.23 -28.89 -18.38
CA ASP A 62 3.72 -29.99 -17.57
C ASP A 62 4.37 -31.30 -17.99
N ILE A 63 4.90 -32.04 -17.02
CA ILE A 63 5.50 -33.37 -17.22
C ILE A 63 4.41 -34.45 -17.19
N GLU A 64 3.32 -34.23 -16.45
CA GLU A 64 2.38 -35.30 -16.03
C GLU A 64 1.12 -35.42 -16.87
N ASP A 65 0.94 -34.59 -17.91
CA ASP A 65 -0.14 -34.75 -18.90
C ASP A 65 -1.53 -34.41 -18.35
N ASN A 66 -1.79 -33.13 -18.08
CA ASN A 66 -3.11 -32.58 -18.38
C ASN A 66 -2.96 -31.74 -19.65
N LYS A 67 -3.79 -31.98 -20.66
CA LYS A 67 -3.89 -31.17 -21.89
C LYS A 67 -3.87 -29.68 -21.54
N ASN A 68 -2.69 -29.07 -21.55
CA ASN A 68 -2.53 -27.65 -21.56
C ASN A 68 -2.55 -27.26 -23.03
N SER A 69 -3.76 -27.20 -23.60
CA SER A 69 -3.99 -26.72 -24.96
C SER A 69 -3.78 -25.19 -25.00
N TYR A 70 -2.52 -24.79 -24.91
CA TYR A 70 -2.13 -23.42 -25.21
C TYR A 70 -2.18 -23.24 -26.73
N ASP A 71 -3.21 -22.53 -27.20
CA ASP A 71 -3.40 -22.04 -28.57
C ASP A 71 -3.07 -23.02 -29.72
N GLY A 72 -3.67 -24.21 -29.69
CA GLY A 72 -3.58 -25.17 -30.79
C GLY A 72 -2.21 -25.84 -30.95
N PHE A 73 -1.37 -25.78 -29.91
CA PHE A 73 -0.17 -26.61 -29.81
C PHE A 73 -0.49 -27.87 -28.99
N ASP A 74 -0.69 -29.00 -29.66
CA ASP A 74 -0.49 -30.31 -29.05
C ASP A 74 1.03 -30.48 -28.91
N ILE A 75 1.59 -30.01 -27.80
CA ILE A 75 2.85 -30.61 -27.33
C ILE A 75 2.41 -31.96 -26.80
N ASP A 76 2.72 -33.02 -27.55
CA ASP A 76 2.63 -34.37 -27.03
C ASP A 76 3.30 -34.40 -25.66
N SER A 77 2.65 -35.04 -24.69
CA SER A 77 3.15 -35.23 -23.33
C SER A 77 4.66 -35.43 -23.33
N VAL A 78 5.44 -34.54 -22.70
CA VAL A 78 6.90 -34.69 -22.62
C VAL A 78 7.26 -36.09 -22.08
N LYS A 79 6.43 -36.60 -21.18
CA LYS A 79 6.48 -37.97 -20.68
C LYS A 79 6.28 -39.00 -21.79
N GLY A 80 5.26 -38.84 -22.63
CA GLY A 80 5.03 -39.67 -23.82
C GLY A 80 6.21 -39.67 -24.80
N ASP A 81 6.79 -38.50 -25.07
CA ASP A 81 7.99 -38.33 -25.89
C ASP A 81 9.19 -39.09 -25.29
N ILE A 82 9.48 -38.90 -24.00
CA ILE A 82 10.56 -39.61 -23.31
C ILE A 82 10.31 -41.13 -23.36
N LEU A 83 9.08 -41.60 -23.13
CA LEU A 83 8.76 -43.03 -23.20
C LEU A 83 8.92 -43.61 -24.61
N SER A 84 8.60 -42.84 -25.64
CA SER A 84 8.82 -43.23 -27.04
C SER A 84 10.31 -43.38 -27.32
N VAL A 85 11.10 -42.40 -26.89
CA VAL A 85 12.56 -42.39 -27.06
C VAL A 85 13.23 -43.54 -26.27
N LEU A 86 12.75 -43.84 -25.06
CA LEU A 86 13.25 -44.93 -24.22
C LEU A 86 13.00 -46.33 -24.80
N LYS A 87 12.04 -46.49 -25.73
CA LYS A 87 11.75 -47.75 -26.42
C LYS A 87 12.63 -47.99 -27.67
N SER A 88 13.46 -47.01 -28.05
CA SER A 88 14.34 -47.13 -29.22
C SER A 88 15.60 -47.94 -28.92
N ASP A 89 16.17 -48.60 -29.93
CA ASP A 89 17.38 -49.42 -29.80
C ASP A 89 18.63 -48.60 -29.37
N ASN A 90 18.64 -47.29 -29.63
CA ASN A 90 19.67 -46.32 -29.22
C ASN A 90 19.13 -45.32 -28.18
N HIS A 91 18.38 -45.79 -27.18
CA HIS A 91 17.70 -44.95 -26.19
C HIS A 91 18.61 -43.92 -25.51
N VAL A 92 19.89 -44.22 -25.28
CA VAL A 92 20.83 -43.27 -24.64
C VAL A 92 21.06 -42.03 -25.50
N GLU A 93 21.45 -42.23 -26.77
CA GLU A 93 21.70 -41.14 -27.72
C GLU A 93 20.40 -40.40 -28.04
N ALA A 94 19.28 -41.14 -28.12
CA ALA A 94 17.99 -40.58 -28.43
C ALA A 94 17.45 -39.69 -27.28
N VAL A 95 17.62 -40.09 -26.00
CA VAL A 95 17.25 -39.24 -24.84
C VAL A 95 18.16 -38.01 -24.75
N GLN A 96 19.46 -38.15 -25.02
CA GLN A 96 20.39 -37.01 -25.04
C GLN A 96 20.08 -36.04 -26.19
N LYS A 97 19.70 -36.54 -27.35
CA LYS A 97 19.22 -35.72 -28.47
C LYS A 97 17.93 -34.99 -28.08
N TYR A 98 16.99 -35.68 -27.44
CA TYR A 98 15.76 -35.06 -26.94
C TYR A 98 16.04 -33.97 -25.90
N GLU A 99 16.96 -34.20 -24.95
CA GLU A 99 17.43 -33.20 -23.98
C GLU A 99 17.89 -31.91 -24.68
N GLN A 100 18.68 -32.03 -25.74
CA GLN A 100 19.19 -30.88 -26.51
C GLN A 100 18.11 -30.21 -27.38
N GLU A 101 17.19 -31.01 -27.93
CA GLU A 101 16.11 -30.52 -28.77
C GLU A 101 14.96 -29.94 -27.98
N LEU A 102 14.73 -30.30 -26.72
CA LEU A 102 13.57 -29.86 -25.94
C LEU A 102 13.47 -28.33 -25.81
N PRO A 103 14.55 -27.57 -25.53
CA PRO A 103 14.51 -26.12 -25.60
C PRO A 103 14.17 -25.57 -27.00
N ILE A 104 14.51 -26.33 -28.06
CA ILE A 104 14.18 -26.00 -29.45
C ILE A 104 12.74 -26.41 -29.77
N LYS A 105 12.20 -27.53 -29.25
CA LYS A 105 10.79 -27.92 -29.38
C LYS A 105 9.87 -26.92 -28.68
N ALA A 106 10.37 -26.26 -27.63
CA ALA A 106 9.78 -25.04 -27.08
C ALA A 106 9.93 -23.80 -28.01
N HIS A 107 10.14 -24.00 -29.33
CA HIS A 107 10.65 -23.02 -30.29
C HIS A 107 9.91 -21.69 -30.23
N ARG A 108 8.58 -21.76 -30.28
CA ARG A 108 7.72 -20.57 -30.34
C ARG A 108 7.84 -19.74 -29.07
N TYR A 109 8.00 -20.39 -27.92
CA TYR A 109 8.24 -19.70 -26.66
C TYR A 109 9.59 -19.01 -26.67
N LYS A 110 10.64 -19.71 -27.13
CA LYS A 110 11.98 -19.15 -27.26
C LYS A 110 12.03 -17.99 -28.26
N GLU A 111 11.41 -18.09 -29.42
CA GLU A 111 11.36 -17.02 -30.42
C GLU A 111 10.62 -15.78 -29.89
N LEU A 112 9.47 -15.96 -29.22
CA LEU A 112 8.73 -14.86 -28.60
C LEU A 112 9.53 -14.22 -27.46
N LEU A 113 10.22 -15.03 -26.68
CA LEU A 113 11.11 -14.59 -25.60
C LEU A 113 12.29 -13.78 -26.16
N ASP A 114 13.01 -14.32 -27.13
CA ASP A 114 14.14 -13.67 -27.80
C ASP A 114 13.69 -12.36 -28.45
N LYS A 115 12.53 -12.35 -29.10
CA LYS A 115 11.94 -11.13 -29.68
C LYS A 115 11.63 -10.08 -28.61
N THR A 116 11.00 -10.49 -27.50
CA THR A 116 10.66 -9.59 -26.38
C THR A 116 11.94 -8.99 -25.76
N ILE A 117 12.95 -9.83 -25.53
CA ILE A 117 14.25 -9.40 -25.00
C ILE A 117 14.92 -8.43 -25.95
N ASN A 118 15.03 -8.76 -27.23
CA ASN A 118 15.67 -7.90 -28.23
C ASN A 118 14.95 -6.56 -28.38
N ASN A 119 13.62 -6.56 -28.42
CA ASN A 119 12.82 -5.34 -28.48
C ASN A 119 13.03 -4.46 -27.24
N GLY A 120 12.99 -5.06 -26.04
CA GLY A 120 13.22 -4.34 -24.78
C GLY A 120 14.65 -3.76 -24.70
N LEU A 121 15.66 -4.54 -25.11
CA LEU A 121 17.05 -4.08 -25.17
C LEU A 121 17.27 -2.96 -26.18
N ASN A 122 16.64 -3.02 -27.35
CA ASN A 122 16.68 -1.95 -28.35
C ASN A 122 16.05 -0.66 -27.81
N LYS A 123 14.93 -0.76 -27.10
CA LYS A 123 14.27 0.38 -26.44
C LYS A 123 15.10 0.93 -25.27
N LYS A 124 15.85 0.09 -24.54
CA LYS A 124 16.61 0.45 -23.34
C LYS A 124 17.53 1.65 -23.52
N GLN A 125 18.11 1.82 -24.71
CA GLN A 125 18.98 2.97 -25.02
C GLN A 125 18.27 4.31 -24.85
N ALA A 126 16.96 4.39 -25.12
CA ALA A 126 16.18 5.61 -24.96
C ALA A 126 15.89 5.96 -23.49
N PHE A 127 15.88 4.96 -22.61
CA PHE A 127 15.52 5.12 -21.19
C PHE A 127 16.74 5.26 -20.27
N ASN A 128 17.88 4.70 -20.66
CA ASN A 128 19.15 4.73 -19.90
C ASN A 128 18.96 4.44 -18.39
N PRO A 129 18.46 3.25 -18.03
CA PRO A 129 18.15 2.95 -16.64
C PRO A 129 19.41 2.79 -15.78
N GLU A 130 19.30 3.17 -14.51
CA GLU A 130 20.34 2.95 -13.50
C GLU A 130 19.88 1.89 -12.51
N TYR A 131 20.76 0.96 -12.16
CA TYR A 131 20.43 -0.14 -11.24
C TYR A 131 21.00 0.10 -9.85
N PRO A 132 20.40 -0.49 -8.79
CA PRO A 132 20.93 -0.42 -7.44
C PRO A 132 22.34 -1.00 -7.36
N GLU A 133 23.13 -0.56 -6.37
CA GLU A 133 24.54 -0.97 -6.24
C GLU A 133 24.71 -2.49 -6.19
N ILE A 134 23.79 -3.21 -5.54
CA ILE A 134 23.78 -4.68 -5.46
C ILE A 134 23.65 -5.39 -6.83
N LEU A 135 23.12 -4.71 -7.85
CA LEU A 135 22.96 -5.19 -9.23
C LEU A 135 23.83 -4.44 -10.24
N LYS A 136 24.77 -3.60 -9.79
CA LYS A 136 25.60 -2.80 -10.69
C LYS A 136 26.48 -3.67 -11.57
N ASP A 137 27.21 -4.59 -10.94
CA ASP A 137 28.19 -5.48 -11.60
C ASP A 137 27.67 -6.91 -11.81
N LYS A 138 26.45 -7.22 -11.37
CA LYS A 138 25.83 -8.54 -11.50
C LYS A 138 24.43 -8.42 -12.08
N ASP A 139 24.08 -9.32 -13.00
CA ASP A 139 22.73 -9.38 -13.57
C ASP A 139 21.70 -9.91 -12.58
N LYS A 140 22.13 -10.75 -11.63
CA LYS A 140 21.27 -11.28 -10.57
C LYS A 140 22.04 -11.51 -9.28
N VAL A 141 21.34 -11.40 -8.17
CA VAL A 141 21.82 -11.74 -6.83
C VAL A 141 20.81 -12.65 -6.14
N PHE A 142 21.31 -13.56 -5.32
CA PHE A 142 20.49 -14.42 -4.49
C PHE A 142 20.67 -14.02 -3.03
N LEU A 143 19.55 -13.76 -2.37
CA LEU A 143 19.47 -13.37 -0.99
C LEU A 143 18.94 -14.54 -0.19
N GLU A 144 19.73 -15.02 0.77
CA GLU A 144 19.19 -15.85 1.85
C GLU A 144 18.45 -14.94 2.82
N VAL A 145 17.16 -15.26 3.02
CA VAL A 145 16.31 -14.64 4.02
C VAL A 145 16.58 -15.36 5.33
N GLN A 146 17.41 -14.74 6.17
CA GLN A 146 17.71 -15.23 7.51
C GLN A 146 16.64 -14.73 8.47
N ASP A 147 16.09 -15.67 9.23
CA ASP A 147 15.01 -15.45 10.19
C ASP A 147 13.73 -14.91 9.54
N ILE A 148 12.93 -15.84 8.98
CA ILE A 148 11.45 -15.74 8.98
C ILE A 148 11.12 -15.54 10.46
N TYR A 149 10.74 -14.31 10.83
CA TYR A 149 10.75 -13.75 12.19
C TYR A 149 10.80 -14.80 13.33
N PRO A 150 11.77 -14.76 14.27
CA PRO A 150 11.61 -15.49 15.53
C PRO A 150 10.22 -15.15 16.06
N ILE A 151 9.43 -16.16 16.46
CA ILE A 151 8.02 -15.97 16.87
C ILE A 151 7.86 -14.76 17.80
N ASN A 152 8.84 -14.50 18.66
CA ASN A 152 8.89 -13.33 19.54
C ASN A 152 8.96 -11.98 18.80
N ASP A 153 9.78 -11.84 17.76
CA ASP A 153 9.87 -10.60 16.96
C ASP A 153 8.60 -10.39 16.14
N TYR A 154 8.01 -11.48 15.63
CA TYR A 154 6.72 -11.42 14.93
C TYR A 154 5.61 -10.93 15.86
N ILE A 155 5.55 -11.51 17.06
CA ILE A 155 4.59 -11.12 18.09
C ILE A 155 4.88 -9.70 18.59
N THR A 156 6.14 -9.27 18.66
CA THR A 156 6.51 -7.89 19.00
C THR A 156 6.06 -6.91 17.93
N SER A 157 6.31 -7.19 16.66
CA SER A 157 5.81 -6.36 15.54
C SER A 157 4.28 -6.28 15.58
N PHE A 158 3.62 -7.41 15.83
CA PHE A 158 2.19 -7.47 16.02
C PHE A 158 1.69 -6.60 17.20
N CYS A 159 2.36 -6.64 18.34
CA CYS A 159 2.06 -5.75 19.46
C CYS A 159 2.25 -4.28 19.08
N ASN A 160 3.28 -3.95 18.28
CA ASN A 160 3.51 -2.58 17.80
C ASN A 160 2.40 -2.09 16.87
N ASP A 161 1.95 -2.93 15.93
CA ASP A 161 0.84 -2.61 15.04
C ASP A 161 -0.45 -2.38 15.84
N LEU A 162 -0.71 -3.22 16.85
CA LEU A 162 -1.84 -3.03 17.75
C LEU A 162 -1.71 -1.75 18.59
N ASN A 163 -0.50 -1.42 19.02
CA ASN A 163 -0.20 -0.20 19.77
C ASN A 163 -0.48 1.06 18.97
N GLU A 164 -0.42 1.03 17.64
CA GLU A 164 -0.85 2.17 16.80
C GLU A 164 -2.30 2.58 17.11
N PHE A 165 -3.15 1.62 17.47
CA PHE A 165 -4.57 1.86 17.78
C PHE A 165 -4.81 2.27 19.23
N THR A 166 -4.00 1.76 20.16
CA THR A 166 -4.29 1.84 21.59
C THR A 166 -3.43 2.88 22.34
N THR A 167 -2.23 3.19 21.84
CA THR A 167 -1.32 4.18 22.44
C THR A 167 -1.95 5.57 22.61
N PRO A 168 -2.74 6.11 21.64
CA PRO A 168 -3.42 7.40 21.82
C PRO A 168 -4.35 7.46 23.04
N TYR A 169 -4.75 6.29 23.56
CA TYR A 169 -5.64 6.16 24.72
C TYR A 169 -4.91 5.72 26.00
N GLY A 170 -3.57 5.73 26.00
CA GLY A 170 -2.76 5.30 27.14
C GLY A 170 -2.84 3.80 27.40
N LYS A 171 -3.05 3.00 26.34
CA LYS A 171 -3.18 1.54 26.42
C LYS A 171 -2.13 0.89 25.55
N GLU A 172 -1.51 -0.15 26.07
CA GLU A 172 -0.42 -0.84 25.39
C GLU A 172 -0.62 -2.35 25.39
N PHE A 173 -0.25 -2.94 24.26
CA PHE A 173 0.12 -4.32 24.10
C PHE A 173 1.60 -4.47 24.38
N SER A 174 1.93 -5.50 25.17
CA SER A 174 3.31 -5.85 25.46
C SER A 174 3.50 -7.35 25.38
N LEU A 175 4.71 -7.77 25.01
CA LEU A 175 5.12 -9.15 25.07
C LEU A 175 5.74 -9.45 26.45
N LYS A 176 5.26 -10.50 27.11
CA LYS A 176 5.86 -11.06 28.32
C LYS A 176 6.32 -12.49 28.04
N GLU A 177 7.54 -12.80 28.40
CA GLU A 177 8.05 -14.18 28.29
C GLU A 177 7.74 -14.95 29.58
N VAL A 178 6.98 -16.04 29.47
CA VAL A 178 6.63 -16.90 30.61
C VAL A 178 7.12 -18.31 30.32
N LYS A 179 8.18 -18.75 31.02
CA LYS A 179 8.81 -20.07 30.84
C LYS A 179 9.21 -20.35 29.39
N GLY A 180 9.84 -19.39 28.72
CA GLY A 180 10.26 -19.52 27.32
C GLY A 180 9.13 -19.42 26.29
N ASN A 181 7.90 -19.12 26.71
CA ASN A 181 6.76 -18.92 25.81
C ASN A 181 6.34 -17.45 25.78
N PRO A 182 6.22 -16.83 24.59
CA PRO A 182 5.66 -15.50 24.46
C PRO A 182 4.19 -15.48 24.90
N ARG A 183 3.83 -14.50 25.72
CA ARG A 183 2.47 -14.16 26.13
C ARG A 183 2.21 -12.70 25.82
N ILE A 184 1.07 -12.44 25.19
CA ILE A 184 0.64 -11.07 24.90
C ILE A 184 -0.18 -10.57 26.08
N SER A 185 0.15 -9.41 26.60
CA SER A 185 -0.68 -8.69 27.55
C SER A 185 -1.22 -7.40 26.97
N PHE A 186 -2.46 -7.06 27.34
CA PHE A 186 -3.08 -5.77 27.07
C PHE A 186 -3.23 -5.03 28.41
N ASN A 187 -2.56 -3.88 28.53
CA ASN A 187 -2.51 -3.05 29.73
C ASN A 187 -2.13 -3.86 31.00
N GLY A 188 -1.08 -4.67 30.86
CA GLY A 188 -0.54 -5.52 31.94
C GLY A 188 -1.27 -6.85 32.16
N ALA A 189 -2.51 -7.01 31.68
CA ALA A 189 -3.29 -8.25 31.81
C ALA A 189 -3.00 -9.19 30.63
N GLU A 190 -2.67 -10.45 30.92
CA GLU A 190 -2.49 -11.47 29.89
C GLU A 190 -3.81 -11.71 29.14
N ILE A 191 -3.75 -11.72 27.81
CA ILE A 191 -4.89 -12.02 26.96
C ILE A 191 -4.61 -13.28 26.15
N LYS A 192 -5.69 -13.96 25.71
CA LYS A 192 -5.62 -15.00 24.68
C LYS A 192 -5.96 -14.34 23.34
N PRO A 193 -4.97 -13.93 22.53
CA PRO A 193 -5.18 -13.00 21.41
C PRO A 193 -6.14 -13.59 20.37
N ILE A 194 -5.90 -14.83 19.93
CA ILE A 194 -6.77 -15.54 18.99
C ILE A 194 -8.22 -15.56 19.48
N HIS A 195 -8.43 -15.89 20.76
CA HIS A 195 -9.76 -15.92 21.34
C HIS A 195 -10.40 -14.51 21.37
N ALA A 196 -9.67 -13.50 21.84
CA ALA A 196 -10.17 -12.13 21.94
C ALA A 196 -10.54 -11.55 20.56
N PHE A 197 -9.66 -11.68 19.57
CA PHE A 197 -9.90 -11.20 18.21
C PHE A 197 -11.00 -12.00 17.49
N SER A 198 -11.05 -13.32 17.68
CA SER A 198 -12.15 -14.14 17.15
C SER A 198 -13.51 -13.76 17.73
N GLN A 199 -13.59 -13.48 19.04
CA GLN A 199 -14.85 -13.02 19.66
C GLN A 199 -15.26 -11.64 19.12
N ASN A 200 -14.31 -10.73 18.98
CA ASN A 200 -14.55 -9.41 18.39
C ASN A 200 -15.03 -9.52 16.92
N LEU A 201 -14.38 -10.38 16.12
CA LEU A 201 -14.76 -10.63 14.72
C LEU A 201 -16.19 -11.18 14.62
N LYS A 202 -16.50 -12.22 15.40
CA LYS A 202 -17.85 -12.82 15.43
C LYS A 202 -18.91 -11.79 15.78
N PHE A 203 -18.64 -10.93 16.76
CA PHE A 203 -19.54 -9.85 17.13
C PHE A 203 -19.75 -8.87 15.97
N ILE A 204 -18.69 -8.40 15.33
CA ILE A 204 -18.80 -7.45 14.20
C ILE A 204 -19.57 -8.08 13.02
N GLU A 205 -19.36 -9.37 12.77
CA GLU A 205 -20.09 -10.11 11.72
C GLU A 205 -21.57 -10.32 12.07
N SER A 206 -21.91 -10.52 13.34
CA SER A 206 -23.30 -10.67 13.79
C SER A 206 -24.04 -9.34 13.96
N LEU A 207 -23.32 -8.23 14.06
CA LEU A 207 -23.91 -6.91 14.34
C LEU A 207 -24.82 -6.46 13.19
N ASN A 208 -26.10 -6.23 13.51
CA ASN A 208 -27.04 -5.69 12.55
C ASN A 208 -26.90 -4.15 12.45
N ILE A 209 -25.92 -3.72 11.64
CA ILE A 209 -25.55 -2.31 11.42
C ILE A 209 -26.75 -1.46 11.01
N ASN A 210 -27.74 -2.02 10.29
CA ASN A 210 -28.91 -1.26 9.83
C ASN A 210 -29.94 -0.98 10.94
N LYS A 211 -29.85 -1.66 12.10
CA LYS A 211 -30.74 -1.48 13.25
C LYS A 211 -30.19 -0.54 14.33
N LEU A 212 -28.98 0.00 14.15
CA LEU A 212 -28.38 0.92 15.11
C LEU A 212 -29.08 2.29 15.06
N ASP A 213 -29.29 2.89 16.23
CA ASP A 213 -29.73 4.27 16.37
C ASP A 213 -28.53 5.21 16.18
N TYR A 214 -28.34 5.69 14.94
CA TYR A 214 -27.26 6.62 14.59
C TYR A 214 -27.46 8.05 15.11
N LYS A 215 -28.62 8.36 15.70
CA LYS A 215 -28.86 9.64 16.39
C LYS A 215 -28.41 9.61 17.86
N ASP A 216 -27.77 8.52 18.27
CA ASP A 216 -27.19 8.36 19.60
C ASP A 216 -25.86 9.14 19.75
N ASP A 217 -25.95 10.47 19.71
CA ASP A 217 -24.79 11.37 19.74
C ASP A 217 -23.90 11.14 20.96
N GLN A 218 -24.46 10.74 22.09
CA GLN A 218 -23.70 10.43 23.30
C GLN A 218 -22.77 9.23 23.09
N LEU A 219 -23.28 8.12 22.54
CA LEU A 219 -22.47 6.94 22.27
C LEU A 219 -21.38 7.23 21.25
N PHE A 220 -21.75 7.81 20.11
CA PHE A 220 -20.79 8.06 19.02
C PHE A 220 -19.78 9.15 19.39
N SER A 221 -20.14 10.16 20.19
CA SER A 221 -19.19 11.16 20.72
C SER A 221 -18.17 10.52 21.67
N VAL A 222 -18.62 9.63 22.56
CA VAL A 222 -17.72 8.91 23.48
C VAL A 222 -16.80 7.96 22.72
N LEU A 223 -17.33 7.25 21.72
CA LEU A 223 -16.55 6.37 20.84
C LEU A 223 -15.50 7.16 20.05
N LYS A 224 -15.91 8.29 19.44
CA LYS A 224 -15.03 9.21 18.69
C LYS A 224 -13.90 9.75 19.58
N LYS A 225 -14.20 10.10 20.83
CA LYS A 225 -13.17 10.55 21.78
C LYS A 225 -12.29 9.42 22.32
N GLY A 226 -12.68 8.16 22.12
CA GLY A 226 -12.03 6.97 22.67
C GLY A 226 -11.86 7.02 24.20
N ASN A 227 -12.81 7.62 24.92
CA ASN A 227 -12.76 7.70 26.38
C ASN A 227 -13.58 6.56 27.00
N TYR A 228 -12.93 5.46 27.34
CA TYR A 228 -13.59 4.28 27.89
C TYR A 228 -14.22 4.51 29.27
N ASN A 229 -13.66 5.40 30.10
CA ASN A 229 -14.25 5.74 31.40
C ASN A 229 -15.60 6.45 31.22
N ASN A 230 -15.68 7.40 30.27
CA ASN A 230 -16.93 8.04 29.91
C ASN A 230 -17.93 7.04 29.33
N PHE A 231 -17.44 6.05 28.57
CA PHE A 231 -18.28 4.97 28.06
C PHE A 231 -18.86 4.11 29.20
N LYS A 232 -18.05 3.76 30.21
CA LYS A 232 -18.53 3.03 31.39
C LYS A 232 -19.55 3.83 32.20
N ALA A 233 -19.36 5.15 32.32
CA ALA A 233 -20.34 6.04 32.94
C ALA A 233 -21.66 6.04 32.15
N LEU A 234 -21.59 6.19 30.83
CA LEU A 234 -22.75 6.13 29.93
C LEU A 234 -23.53 4.82 30.08
N ILE A 235 -22.84 3.67 30.14
CA ILE A 235 -23.49 2.37 30.37
C ILE A 235 -24.19 2.31 31.72
N ARG A 236 -23.58 2.82 32.80
CA ARG A 236 -24.20 2.83 34.13
C ARG A 236 -25.50 3.63 34.11
N THR A 237 -25.45 4.84 33.54
CA THR A 237 -26.64 5.69 33.37
C THR A 237 -27.72 4.97 32.56
N ARG A 238 -27.38 4.34 31.43
CA ARG A 238 -28.35 3.60 30.61
C ARG A 238 -28.95 2.40 31.33
N LYS A 239 -28.17 1.68 32.13
CA LYS A 239 -28.66 0.56 32.96
C LYS A 239 -29.64 1.04 34.02
N GLU A 240 -29.42 2.22 34.60
CA GLU A 240 -30.35 2.83 35.58
C GLU A 240 -31.62 3.35 34.92
N GLN A 241 -31.48 4.05 33.79
CA GLN A 241 -32.60 4.49 32.95
C GLN A 241 -33.47 3.32 32.48
N ALA A 242 -32.85 2.21 32.06
CA ALA A 242 -33.57 1.00 31.67
C ALA A 242 -34.35 0.38 32.83
N LYS A 243 -33.84 0.45 34.08
CA LYS A 243 -34.61 0.04 35.27
C LYS A 243 -35.81 0.95 35.53
N ALA A 244 -35.73 2.22 35.13
CA ALA A 244 -36.82 3.18 35.19
C ALA A 244 -37.78 3.11 33.97
N GLY A 245 -37.60 2.14 33.07
CA GLY A 245 -38.46 1.93 31.90
C GLY A 245 -38.05 2.67 30.63
N GLU A 246 -36.91 3.37 30.62
CA GLU A 246 -36.39 4.02 29.41
C GLU A 246 -35.74 3.02 28.45
N VAL A 247 -35.70 3.36 27.15
CA VAL A 247 -35.10 2.51 26.12
C VAL A 247 -33.57 2.55 26.20
N PHE A 248 -32.95 1.38 26.34
CA PHE A 248 -31.49 1.25 26.24
C PHE A 248 -31.07 1.34 24.76
N LYS A 249 -30.75 2.55 24.30
CA LYS A 249 -30.25 2.79 22.94
C LYS A 249 -28.98 2.01 22.64
N ASN A 250 -28.92 1.38 21.47
CA ASN A 250 -27.75 0.63 20.98
C ASN A 250 -27.22 -0.40 21.99
N GLU A 251 -28.12 -1.08 22.72
CA GLU A 251 -27.76 -1.96 23.82
C GLU A 251 -26.78 -3.07 23.43
N GLU A 252 -27.01 -3.74 22.30
CA GLU A 252 -26.15 -4.83 21.82
C GLU A 252 -24.70 -4.35 21.62
N LEU A 253 -24.54 -3.19 20.98
CA LEU A 253 -23.24 -2.56 20.76
C LEU A 253 -22.58 -2.14 22.07
N CYS A 254 -23.35 -1.54 22.98
CA CYS A 254 -22.84 -1.16 24.30
C CYS A 254 -22.36 -2.37 25.10
N ARG A 255 -23.13 -3.48 25.09
CA ARG A 255 -22.77 -4.73 25.78
C ARG A 255 -21.49 -5.34 25.22
N ALA A 256 -21.25 -5.25 23.91
CA ALA A 256 -20.03 -5.76 23.30
C ALA A 256 -18.79 -4.96 23.71
N TYR A 257 -18.86 -3.63 23.69
CA TYR A 257 -17.79 -2.77 24.18
C TYR A 257 -17.56 -2.91 25.70
N ASP A 258 -18.61 -3.16 26.50
CA ASP A 258 -18.49 -3.44 27.95
C ASP A 258 -17.70 -4.73 28.22
N LYS A 259 -17.82 -5.72 27.32
CA LYS A 259 -17.13 -7.01 27.39
C LYS A 259 -15.71 -6.97 26.80
N SER A 260 -15.42 -6.02 25.92
CA SER A 260 -14.16 -5.93 25.19
C SER A 260 -13.73 -4.47 25.09
N GLU A 261 -12.96 -4.04 26.10
CA GLU A 261 -12.31 -2.72 26.10
C GLU A 261 -11.43 -2.54 24.85
N LEU A 262 -10.81 -3.62 24.39
CA LEU A 262 -10.02 -3.63 23.15
C LEU A 262 -10.85 -3.28 21.92
N LEU A 263 -12.02 -3.89 21.76
CA LEU A 263 -12.93 -3.60 20.64
C LEU A 263 -13.35 -2.13 20.63
N PHE A 264 -13.59 -1.55 21.81
CA PHE A 264 -13.95 -0.14 21.94
C PHE A 264 -12.86 0.78 21.38
N TYR A 265 -11.59 0.58 21.77
CA TYR A 265 -10.50 1.43 21.27
C TYR A 265 -10.21 1.23 19.79
N HIS A 266 -10.21 -0.01 19.31
CA HIS A 266 -10.02 -0.31 17.88
C HIS A 266 -11.10 0.35 17.02
N MET A 267 -12.36 0.26 17.45
CA MET A 267 -13.45 0.95 16.79
C MET A 267 -13.28 2.47 16.89
N GLY A 268 -12.99 3.03 18.07
CA GLY A 268 -12.79 4.47 18.25
C GLY A 268 -11.70 5.06 17.36
N LYS A 269 -10.54 4.40 17.25
CA LYS A 269 -9.44 4.84 16.39
C LYS A 269 -9.82 4.81 14.91
N LYS A 270 -10.30 3.67 14.41
CA LYS A 270 -10.67 3.53 12.99
C LYS A 270 -11.87 4.41 12.61
N PHE A 271 -12.78 4.62 13.55
CA PHE A 271 -13.90 5.54 13.39
C PHE A 271 -13.42 7.00 13.26
N ASN A 272 -12.34 7.40 13.94
CA ASN A 272 -11.70 8.71 13.75
C ASN A 272 -10.92 8.83 12.44
N ASP A 273 -10.26 7.77 12.00
CA ASP A 273 -9.43 7.78 10.78
C ASP A 273 -10.29 7.88 9.50
N ASN A 274 -11.55 7.45 9.58
CA ASN A 274 -12.51 7.51 8.49
C ASN A 274 -13.17 8.91 8.39
N LEU A 275 -12.73 9.71 7.42
CA LEU A 275 -13.23 11.07 7.13
C LEU A 275 -14.49 11.07 6.26
N VAL A 276 -15.42 10.15 6.53
CA VAL A 276 -16.66 10.09 5.74
C VAL A 276 -17.68 11.06 6.36
N PRO A 277 -18.44 11.86 5.58
CA PRO A 277 -19.33 12.90 6.11
C PRO A 277 -20.46 12.42 7.04
N ASN A 278 -20.76 11.12 7.04
CA ASN A 278 -21.92 10.54 7.72
C ASN A 278 -21.51 9.45 8.71
N VAL A 279 -21.92 9.60 9.98
CA VAL A 279 -21.70 8.66 11.10
C VAL A 279 -22.01 7.20 10.72
N MET A 280 -23.12 6.95 10.03
CA MET A 280 -23.51 5.61 9.59
C MET A 280 -22.52 5.03 8.58
N MET A 281 -22.12 5.82 7.58
CA MET A 281 -21.17 5.38 6.57
C MET A 281 -19.78 5.17 7.17
N THR A 282 -19.34 6.09 8.04
CA THR A 282 -18.10 5.97 8.81
C THR A 282 -18.10 4.69 9.65
N PHE A 283 -19.20 4.42 10.36
CA PHE A 283 -19.32 3.23 11.20
C PHE A 283 -19.30 1.94 10.38
N LYS A 284 -20.07 1.89 9.28
CA LYS A 284 -20.10 0.73 8.38
C LYS A 284 -18.73 0.43 7.80
N LYS A 285 -18.05 1.44 7.26
CA LYS A 285 -16.69 1.30 6.74
C LYS A 285 -15.73 0.82 7.83
N THR A 286 -15.82 1.39 9.02
CA THR A 286 -15.01 0.98 10.17
C THR A 286 -15.22 -0.49 10.54
N CYS A 287 -16.47 -0.98 10.54
CA CYS A 287 -16.76 -2.39 10.75
C CYS A 287 -16.12 -3.28 9.68
N ASP A 288 -16.19 -2.90 8.41
CA ASP A 288 -15.62 -3.70 7.32
C ASP A 288 -14.08 -3.71 7.38
N ASP A 289 -13.45 -2.56 7.69
CA ASP A 289 -12.01 -2.44 7.93
C ASP A 289 -11.58 -3.36 9.09
N LEU A 290 -12.31 -3.34 10.22
CA LEU A 290 -12.01 -4.17 11.38
C LEU A 290 -12.26 -5.67 11.13
N LYS A 291 -13.26 -6.05 10.33
CA LYS A 291 -13.45 -7.45 9.93
C LYS A 291 -12.23 -7.96 9.16
N SER A 292 -11.77 -7.20 8.17
CA SER A 292 -10.61 -7.57 7.37
C SER A 292 -9.36 -7.65 8.25
N TYR A 293 -9.16 -6.65 9.12
CA TYR A 293 -8.07 -6.61 10.09
C TYR A 293 -8.07 -7.82 11.05
N TYR A 294 -9.21 -8.16 11.67
CA TYR A 294 -9.26 -9.30 12.58
C TYR A 294 -9.14 -10.65 11.87
N LYS A 295 -9.60 -10.77 10.62
CA LYS A 295 -9.37 -11.97 9.81
C LYS A 295 -7.88 -12.16 9.52
N ASP A 296 -7.20 -11.11 9.08
CA ASP A 296 -5.77 -11.12 8.84
C ASP A 296 -5.00 -11.45 10.14
N ILE A 297 -5.36 -10.80 11.25
CA ILE A 297 -4.70 -11.02 12.53
C ILE A 297 -4.89 -12.44 13.07
N ASN A 298 -6.11 -12.99 13.01
CA ASN A 298 -6.32 -14.36 13.45
C ASN A 298 -5.49 -15.34 12.62
N LYS A 299 -5.44 -15.15 11.29
CA LYS A 299 -4.59 -15.95 10.40
C LYS A 299 -3.12 -15.84 10.78
N LYS A 300 -2.65 -14.62 11.06
CA LYS A 300 -1.29 -14.31 11.52
C LYS A 300 -0.94 -14.99 12.85
N LEU A 301 -1.85 -14.96 13.82
CA LEU A 301 -1.64 -15.55 15.14
C LEU A 301 -1.72 -17.08 15.12
N GLU A 302 -2.63 -17.65 14.35
CA GLU A 302 -2.75 -19.10 14.13
C GLU A 302 -1.44 -19.66 13.55
N TYR A 303 -0.86 -18.99 12.55
CA TYR A 303 0.46 -19.30 12.00
C TYR A 303 1.55 -19.32 13.09
N SER A 304 1.65 -18.24 13.88
CA SER A 304 2.70 -18.10 14.90
C SER A 304 2.60 -19.08 16.07
N SER A 305 1.39 -19.60 16.35
CA SER A 305 1.13 -20.47 17.50
C SER A 305 1.32 -21.96 17.21
N GLY A 306 1.57 -22.33 15.94
CA GLY A 306 1.64 -23.73 15.51
C GLY A 306 0.34 -24.53 15.76
N MET A 307 -0.76 -23.86 16.14
CA MET A 307 -2.01 -24.49 16.58
C MET A 307 -2.92 -24.90 15.42
N SER A 308 -2.62 -24.47 14.19
CA SER A 308 -3.35 -24.95 13.04
C SER A 308 -2.67 -26.19 12.47
N GLY A 309 -3.30 -27.35 12.65
CA GLY A 309 -3.18 -28.49 11.73
C GLY A 309 -3.65 -28.17 10.29
N PHE A 310 -3.85 -26.90 9.95
CA PHE A 310 -3.86 -26.43 8.58
C PHE A 310 -2.41 -26.40 8.08
N SER A 311 -1.92 -27.53 7.58
CA SER A 311 -1.07 -27.47 6.41
C SER A 311 -1.91 -26.83 5.30
N HIS A 312 -1.81 -25.52 5.11
CA HIS A 312 -2.15 -25.00 3.80
C HIS A 312 -1.17 -25.69 2.85
N GLU A 313 -1.63 -26.65 2.05
CA GLU A 313 -0.84 -27.33 1.00
C GLU A 313 -0.18 -26.34 0.00
N ASN A 314 -0.45 -25.05 0.17
CA ASN A 314 0.01 -23.94 -0.63
C ASN A 314 0.97 -22.96 0.08
N ASP A 315 1.25 -23.06 1.38
CA ASP A 315 2.22 -22.17 2.03
C ASP A 315 3.63 -22.77 1.98
N THR A 316 4.32 -22.52 0.87
CA THR A 316 5.74 -22.86 0.73
C THR A 316 6.57 -21.73 1.34
N PRO A 317 7.45 -21.97 2.33
CA PRO A 317 8.27 -20.90 2.88
C PRO A 317 9.24 -20.37 1.82
N VAL A 318 9.52 -19.07 1.88
CA VAL A 318 10.54 -18.45 1.05
C VAL A 318 11.79 -18.25 1.87
N ASN A 319 12.83 -18.97 1.48
CA ASN A 319 14.13 -18.88 2.14
C ASN A 319 15.15 -18.15 1.26
N ILE A 320 14.96 -18.19 -0.06
CA ILE A 320 15.84 -17.56 -1.02
C ILE A 320 15.03 -16.58 -1.86
N VAL A 321 15.52 -15.35 -2.02
CA VAL A 321 14.96 -14.38 -2.95
C VAL A 321 16.02 -14.05 -3.99
N MET A 322 15.72 -14.32 -5.26
CA MET A 322 16.52 -13.79 -6.37
C MET A 322 16.03 -12.39 -6.70
N VAL A 323 16.95 -11.44 -6.81
CA VAL A 323 16.70 -10.13 -7.42
C VAL A 323 17.52 -10.07 -8.71
N SER A 324 16.87 -9.80 -9.84
CA SER A 324 17.52 -9.87 -11.16
C SER A 324 17.13 -8.69 -12.06
N LYS A 325 18.12 -8.13 -12.75
CA LYS A 325 17.96 -7.19 -13.87
C LYS A 325 18.14 -7.88 -15.24
N ASP A 326 18.35 -9.20 -15.25
CA ASP A 326 18.53 -9.99 -16.46
C ASP A 326 17.24 -9.91 -17.32
N PRO A 327 17.32 -9.46 -18.59
CA PRO A 327 16.17 -9.40 -19.49
C PRO A 327 15.44 -10.73 -19.63
N TYR A 328 16.17 -11.85 -19.55
CA TYR A 328 15.58 -13.19 -19.59
C TYR A 328 14.69 -13.44 -18.37
N ASP A 329 15.15 -13.08 -17.17
CA ASP A 329 14.38 -13.27 -15.94
C ASP A 329 13.15 -12.34 -15.88
N ILE A 330 13.26 -11.14 -16.46
CA ILE A 330 12.14 -10.20 -16.59
C ILE A 330 11.11 -10.76 -17.58
N ALA A 331 11.53 -11.17 -18.77
CA ALA A 331 10.62 -11.68 -19.80
C ALA A 331 9.95 -13.01 -19.41
N THR A 332 10.66 -13.88 -18.69
CA THR A 332 10.10 -15.14 -18.16
C THR A 332 9.33 -14.96 -16.85
N SER A 333 9.26 -13.75 -16.28
CA SER A 333 8.41 -13.49 -15.10
C SER A 333 6.92 -13.73 -15.40
N SER A 334 6.54 -13.74 -16.67
CA SER A 334 5.20 -14.05 -17.17
C SER A 334 4.86 -15.54 -17.25
N ALA A 335 5.86 -16.42 -17.23
CA ALA A 335 5.73 -17.83 -17.62
C ALA A 335 5.06 -18.74 -16.58
N TYR A 336 4.85 -18.27 -15.36
CA TYR A 336 4.47 -19.14 -14.24
C TYR A 336 2.95 -19.17 -14.03
N ASN A 337 2.31 -20.30 -14.37
CA ASN A 337 0.93 -20.74 -14.01
C ASN A 337 -0.08 -19.59 -13.85
N ALA A 338 -0.01 -18.66 -14.78
CA ALA A 338 -0.83 -17.48 -14.78
C ALA A 338 -2.14 -17.91 -15.43
N PRO A 339 -3.31 -17.90 -14.73
CA PRO A 339 -4.57 -18.15 -15.42
C PRO A 339 -4.66 -17.20 -16.61
N GLU A 340 -5.34 -17.62 -17.69
CA GLU A 340 -5.44 -16.92 -18.99
C GLU A 340 -5.76 -15.41 -18.88
N TRP A 341 -6.20 -14.96 -17.70
CA TRP A 341 -6.64 -13.61 -17.40
C TRP A 341 -5.57 -12.70 -16.77
N THR A 342 -4.39 -13.22 -16.42
CA THR A 342 -3.35 -12.40 -15.78
C THR A 342 -2.49 -11.69 -16.82
N CYS A 343 -2.25 -10.39 -16.60
CA CYS A 343 -1.65 -9.47 -17.57
C CYS A 343 -0.18 -9.75 -17.92
N PHE A 344 0.42 -10.76 -17.31
CA PHE A 344 1.78 -11.22 -17.56
C PHE A 344 1.74 -12.61 -18.16
N HIS A 345 1.01 -12.83 -19.25
CA HIS A 345 1.12 -14.08 -20.02
C HIS A 345 1.89 -13.79 -21.31
N PRO A 346 2.92 -14.58 -21.65
CA PRO A 346 3.67 -14.43 -22.90
C PRO A 346 2.87 -14.91 -24.14
N LEU A 347 1.55 -15.02 -24.03
CA LEU A 347 0.64 -15.26 -25.16
C LEU A 347 -0.57 -14.30 -25.15
N GLY A 348 -0.62 -13.34 -24.21
CA GLY A 348 -1.71 -12.38 -24.11
C GLY A 348 -3.05 -12.98 -23.65
N LEU A 349 -4.03 -12.09 -23.44
CA LEU A 349 -5.42 -12.45 -23.11
C LEU A 349 -6.14 -12.89 -24.40
N ARG A 350 -6.55 -14.17 -24.48
CA ARG A 350 -7.32 -14.77 -25.59
C ARG A 350 -8.53 -13.93 -26.05
N SER A 351 -9.16 -13.20 -25.14
CA SER A 351 -10.43 -12.50 -25.40
C SER A 351 -10.31 -11.11 -26.02
N THR A 352 -9.11 -10.53 -26.09
CA THR A 352 -8.95 -9.12 -26.55
C THR A 352 -7.98 -8.93 -27.72
N GLY A 353 -7.22 -9.96 -28.12
CA GLY A 353 -6.24 -9.85 -29.21
C GLY A 353 -5.04 -8.95 -28.89
N VAL A 354 -4.88 -8.53 -27.64
CA VAL A 354 -3.77 -7.68 -27.19
C VAL A 354 -2.64 -8.55 -26.65
N ASN A 355 -1.53 -8.60 -27.40
CA ASN A 355 -0.29 -9.21 -26.95
C ASN A 355 0.32 -8.35 -25.83
N ASN A 356 0.24 -8.80 -24.57
CA ASN A 356 0.81 -8.08 -23.43
C ASN A 356 2.36 -8.07 -23.38
N HIS A 357 3.05 -8.56 -24.41
CA HIS A 357 4.51 -8.51 -24.53
C HIS A 357 5.08 -7.10 -24.48
N TYR A 358 4.34 -6.10 -24.96
CA TYR A 358 4.80 -4.70 -24.90
C TYR A 358 5.10 -4.26 -23.47
N VAL A 359 4.40 -4.82 -22.47
CA VAL A 359 4.63 -4.53 -21.04
C VAL A 359 6.02 -5.00 -20.62
N LEU A 360 6.39 -6.23 -20.98
CA LEU A 360 7.69 -6.81 -20.62
C LEU A 360 8.85 -6.17 -21.40
N GLU A 361 8.63 -5.84 -22.68
CA GLU A 361 9.59 -5.05 -23.46
C GLU A 361 9.89 -3.71 -22.78
N ASP A 362 8.82 -3.03 -22.32
CA ASP A 362 8.93 -1.75 -21.64
C ASP A 362 9.57 -1.89 -20.24
N ASP A 363 9.29 -2.97 -19.51
CA ASP A 363 9.94 -3.27 -18.22
C ASP A 363 11.46 -3.48 -18.40
N ILE A 364 11.87 -4.23 -19.42
CA ILE A 364 13.28 -4.42 -19.77
C ILE A 364 13.91 -3.07 -20.15
N ALA A 365 13.21 -2.28 -20.96
CA ALA A 365 13.70 -1.00 -21.44
C ALA A 365 13.89 0.01 -20.28
N LYS A 366 12.95 0.07 -19.35
CA LYS A 366 12.93 0.99 -18.20
C LYS A 366 13.82 0.54 -17.04
N GLY A 367 14.45 -0.64 -17.16
CA GLY A 367 15.33 -1.17 -16.13
C GLY A 367 14.60 -1.63 -14.88
N SER A 368 13.42 -2.21 -15.05
CA SER A 368 12.74 -2.96 -14.00
C SER A 368 13.64 -4.08 -13.49
N VAL A 369 13.44 -4.46 -12.23
CA VAL A 369 14.06 -5.64 -11.61
C VAL A 369 13.00 -6.67 -11.29
N VAL A 370 13.31 -7.96 -11.35
CA VAL A 370 12.38 -9.02 -10.96
C VAL A 370 12.81 -9.64 -9.64
N TYR A 371 11.83 -9.93 -8.80
CA TYR A 371 12.01 -10.69 -7.57
C TYR A 371 11.38 -12.06 -7.77
N ARG A 372 12.11 -13.12 -7.40
CA ARG A 372 11.57 -14.48 -7.34
C ARG A 372 11.90 -15.10 -6.00
N GLY A 373 10.87 -15.51 -5.27
CA GLY A 373 11.01 -16.24 -4.02
C GLY A 373 11.09 -17.75 -4.29
N PHE A 374 12.01 -18.42 -3.62
CA PHE A 374 12.22 -19.87 -3.71
C PHE A 374 12.31 -20.51 -2.34
N HIS A 375 12.02 -21.80 -2.33
CA HIS A 375 12.35 -22.67 -1.22
C HIS A 375 13.81 -23.11 -1.34
N LYS A 376 14.59 -23.10 -0.24
CA LYS A 376 16.04 -23.43 -0.29
C LYS A 376 16.35 -24.82 -0.84
N ASN A 377 15.41 -25.76 -0.72
CA ASN A 377 15.57 -27.13 -1.24
C ASN A 377 15.07 -27.29 -2.68
N ASN A 378 14.49 -26.25 -3.31
CA ASN A 378 13.99 -26.33 -4.68
C ASN A 378 13.97 -24.94 -5.34
N MET A 379 15.06 -24.60 -6.04
CA MET A 379 15.27 -23.33 -6.74
C MET A 379 14.47 -23.20 -8.05
N ASN A 380 13.82 -24.26 -8.52
CA ASN A 380 13.02 -24.20 -9.75
C ASN A 380 11.51 -24.06 -9.44
N LYS A 381 11.10 -24.25 -8.18
CA LYS A 381 9.74 -23.96 -7.71
C LYS A 381 9.65 -22.53 -7.21
N VAL A 382 9.32 -21.61 -8.11
CA VAL A 382 9.03 -20.21 -7.77
C VAL A 382 7.79 -20.16 -6.85
N VAL A 383 7.98 -19.65 -5.64
CA VAL A 383 6.92 -19.49 -4.64
C VAL A 383 6.12 -18.23 -4.91
N PHE A 384 6.81 -17.10 -5.11
CA PHE A 384 6.23 -15.85 -5.57
C PHE A 384 7.14 -15.16 -6.60
N ARG A 385 6.54 -14.22 -7.33
CA ARG A 385 7.25 -13.27 -8.19
C ARG A 385 6.75 -11.84 -7.97
N ALA A 386 7.57 -10.84 -8.23
CA ALA A 386 7.16 -9.43 -8.29
C ALA A 386 8.05 -8.67 -9.27
N ILE A 387 7.56 -7.55 -9.80
CA ILE A 387 8.36 -6.64 -10.64
C ILE A 387 8.60 -5.36 -9.85
N GLY A 388 9.87 -4.99 -9.72
CA GLY A 388 10.33 -3.72 -9.16
C GLY A 388 10.48 -2.69 -10.25
N SER A 389 9.69 -1.61 -10.17
CA SER A 389 9.78 -0.47 -11.07
C SER A 389 10.63 0.64 -10.47
N GLN A 390 11.36 1.35 -11.33
CA GLN A 390 12.15 2.49 -10.93
C GLN A 390 11.30 3.77 -10.90
N TYR A 391 11.42 4.50 -9.79
CA TYR A 391 10.86 5.83 -9.61
C TYR A 391 11.98 6.84 -9.45
N LYS A 392 11.73 8.08 -9.85
CA LYS A 392 12.67 9.19 -9.71
C LYS A 392 12.02 10.34 -8.97
N ASN A 393 12.73 10.88 -8.01
CA ASN A 393 12.36 12.12 -7.35
C ASN A 393 12.58 13.27 -8.36
N PRO A 394 11.53 14.03 -8.73
CA PRO A 394 11.65 15.09 -9.73
C PRO A 394 12.50 16.27 -9.25
N PHE A 395 12.81 16.37 -7.96
CA PHE A 395 13.47 17.53 -7.35
C PHE A 395 14.98 17.36 -7.17
N ASP A 396 15.44 16.19 -6.76
CA ASP A 396 16.87 15.89 -6.54
C ASP A 396 17.40 14.79 -7.47
N GLY A 397 16.51 14.15 -8.24
CA GLY A 397 16.87 13.08 -9.17
C GLY A 397 17.18 11.74 -8.51
N LYS A 398 17.08 11.61 -7.18
CA LYS A 398 17.26 10.33 -6.48
C LYS A 398 16.27 9.31 -7.01
N LYS A 399 16.71 8.06 -7.11
CA LYS A 399 15.89 6.97 -7.63
C LYS A 399 15.61 5.94 -6.54
N ILE A 400 14.40 5.41 -6.56
CA ILE A 400 14.01 4.27 -5.73
C ILE A 400 13.39 3.19 -6.60
N TYR A 401 13.41 1.97 -6.09
CA TYR A 401 12.65 0.85 -6.59
C TYR A 401 11.48 0.58 -5.67
N ASP A 402 10.30 0.42 -6.27
CA ASP A 402 9.12 -0.11 -5.59
C ASP A 402 8.57 -1.31 -6.34
N PHE A 403 7.97 -2.26 -5.61
CA PHE A 403 7.53 -3.53 -6.17
C PHE A 403 6.03 -3.55 -6.42
N SER A 404 5.63 -4.20 -7.51
CA SER A 404 4.24 -4.54 -7.78
C SER A 404 3.70 -5.44 -6.67
N LEU A 405 2.37 -5.59 -6.58
CA LEU A 405 1.80 -6.74 -5.86
C LEU A 405 2.55 -8.00 -6.30
N PRO A 406 3.12 -8.79 -5.37
CA PRO A 406 3.71 -10.06 -5.78
C PRO A 406 2.61 -10.94 -6.42
N ILE A 407 2.96 -12.09 -6.99
CA ILE A 407 2.03 -13.06 -7.56
C ILE A 407 2.54 -14.45 -7.19
N GLY A 408 1.66 -15.37 -6.80
CA GLY A 408 2.03 -16.74 -6.41
C GLY A 408 1.56 -17.13 -5.01
N LYS A 409 2.06 -18.27 -4.54
CA LYS A 409 1.83 -18.81 -3.20
C LYS A 409 2.58 -17.93 -2.21
N ARG A 410 1.87 -17.10 -1.45
CA ARG A 410 2.50 -16.16 -0.52
C ARG A 410 2.16 -16.52 0.91
N GLY A 411 3.18 -16.82 1.69
CA GLY A 411 3.09 -16.71 3.14
C GLY A 411 2.88 -15.25 3.54
N LEU A 412 2.44 -15.04 4.78
CA LEU A 412 2.16 -13.70 5.35
C LEU A 412 3.35 -12.73 5.28
N GLU A 413 4.57 -13.24 5.11
CA GLU A 413 5.80 -12.47 5.21
C GLU A 413 6.36 -11.99 3.88
N VAL A 414 5.79 -12.37 2.74
CA VAL A 414 6.36 -12.03 1.41
C VAL A 414 6.39 -10.51 1.21
N ASP A 415 5.28 -9.82 1.49
CA ASP A 415 5.20 -8.37 1.29
C ASP A 415 6.17 -7.62 2.21
N ASP A 416 6.33 -8.07 3.46
CA ASP A 416 7.26 -7.48 4.41
C ASP A 416 8.72 -7.78 4.04
N THR A 417 9.00 -9.00 3.59
CA THR A 417 10.32 -9.40 3.06
C THR A 417 10.73 -8.46 1.94
N MET A 418 9.83 -8.23 0.98
CA MET A 418 10.05 -7.36 -0.17
C MET A 418 10.26 -5.90 0.23
N LYS A 419 9.41 -5.35 1.11
CA LYS A 419 9.59 -4.00 1.67
C LYS A 419 10.96 -3.84 2.34
N GLN A 420 11.40 -4.85 3.08
CA GLN A 420 12.69 -4.84 3.77
C GLN A 420 13.86 -4.98 2.78
N ILE A 421 13.76 -5.80 1.73
CA ILE A 421 14.77 -5.86 0.66
C ILE A 421 14.89 -4.50 -0.02
N ASN A 422 13.77 -3.87 -0.41
CA ASN A 422 13.80 -2.56 -1.04
C ASN A 422 14.46 -1.52 -0.13
N LYS A 423 14.04 -1.45 1.13
CA LYS A 423 14.58 -0.50 2.11
C LYS A 423 16.06 -0.72 2.43
N GLN A 424 16.52 -1.96 2.51
CA GLN A 424 17.87 -2.27 3.00
C GLN A 424 18.90 -2.48 1.89
N MET A 425 18.47 -2.89 0.69
CA MET A 425 19.36 -3.38 -0.36
C MET A 425 19.23 -2.64 -1.69
N LEU A 426 18.06 -2.12 -2.04
CA LEU A 426 17.83 -1.51 -3.36
C LEU A 426 17.73 0.01 -3.33
N ASN A 427 17.20 0.55 -2.24
CA ASN A 427 17.01 1.97 -2.04
C ASN A 427 17.97 2.49 -0.98
N ASP A 428 18.30 3.77 -1.08
CA ASP A 428 18.93 4.48 0.02
C ASP A 428 18.01 4.41 1.26
N LYS A 429 18.59 4.15 2.44
CA LYS A 429 17.82 3.97 3.68
C LYS A 429 17.08 5.25 4.08
N ASP A 430 17.58 6.38 3.59
CA ASP A 430 17.06 7.73 3.83
C ASP A 430 16.35 8.29 2.59
N ALA A 431 15.94 7.43 1.64
CA ALA A 431 15.16 7.84 0.48
C ALA A 431 13.74 8.26 0.91
N GLU A 432 13.59 9.53 1.22
CA GLU A 432 12.33 10.20 1.51
C GLU A 432 12.03 11.22 0.40
N GLY A 433 10.75 11.46 0.11
CA GLY A 433 10.35 12.38 -0.96
C GLY A 433 9.15 11.93 -1.77
N LEU A 434 8.76 12.79 -2.70
CA LEU A 434 7.82 12.48 -3.75
C LEU A 434 8.56 11.83 -4.91
N PHE A 435 8.07 10.68 -5.35
CA PHE A 435 8.69 9.88 -6.39
C PHE A 435 7.71 9.67 -7.53
N GLU A 436 8.10 10.07 -8.73
CA GLU A 436 7.33 9.85 -9.94
C GLU A 436 7.80 8.54 -10.59
N LEU A 437 6.83 7.72 -11.02
CA LEU A 437 7.14 6.52 -11.78
C LEU A 437 7.83 6.93 -13.09
N GLN A 438 9.05 6.46 -13.32
CA GLN A 438 9.76 6.90 -14.52
C GLN A 438 9.11 6.32 -15.78
N ASN A 439 8.72 7.23 -16.68
CA ASN A 439 8.34 6.96 -18.07
C ASN A 439 7.13 6.01 -18.23
N THR A 440 5.92 6.46 -17.90
CA THR A 440 4.68 5.69 -18.15
C THR A 440 3.78 6.33 -19.19
N THR A 441 3.37 5.53 -20.18
CA THR A 441 2.16 5.80 -20.96
C THR A 441 1.02 4.84 -20.63
N TYR A 442 1.23 3.79 -19.83
CA TYR A 442 0.16 2.87 -19.40
C TYR A 442 0.64 2.01 -18.23
N ILE A 443 -0.29 1.46 -17.45
CA ILE A 443 -0.18 0.51 -16.31
C ILE A 443 -0.31 1.16 -14.91
N ALA A 444 -1.51 1.65 -14.63
CA ALA A 444 -1.99 1.97 -13.28
C ALA A 444 -2.70 0.78 -12.58
N MET A 445 -2.70 -0.43 -13.16
CA MET A 445 -3.59 -1.52 -12.68
C MET A 445 -2.98 -2.45 -11.62
N PHE A 446 -1.67 -2.39 -11.30
CA PHE A 446 -1.03 -3.37 -10.39
C PHE A 446 0.09 -2.84 -9.47
N ALA A 447 0.48 -1.56 -9.57
CA ALA A 447 1.25 -0.95 -8.49
C ALA A 447 0.31 -0.84 -7.28
N THR A 448 0.70 -1.41 -6.13
CA THR A 448 -0.15 -1.42 -4.92
C THR A 448 -0.57 -0.03 -4.52
N GLU A 449 0.36 0.92 -4.63
CA GLU A 449 0.20 2.31 -4.23
C GLU A 449 1.22 3.07 -5.11
N THR A 450 0.81 4.13 -5.82
CA THR A 450 1.78 5.18 -6.19
C THR A 450 2.54 5.51 -4.90
N PRO A 451 3.89 5.49 -4.86
CA PRO A 451 4.63 5.67 -3.62
C PRO A 451 4.04 6.85 -2.87
N VAL A 452 3.34 6.54 -1.78
CA VAL A 452 2.59 7.54 -1.04
C VAL A 452 3.62 8.54 -0.57
N ILE A 453 3.35 9.81 -0.81
CA ILE A 453 4.20 10.93 -0.45
C ILE A 453 4.41 10.85 1.06
N LYS A 454 5.56 10.32 1.53
CA LYS A 454 5.74 10.04 2.97
C LYS A 454 6.32 11.22 3.73
N SER A 455 7.07 12.07 3.04
CA SER A 455 7.66 13.32 3.54
C SER A 455 8.30 14.05 2.37
N PHE A 456 8.37 15.37 2.45
CA PHE A 456 9.27 16.16 1.60
C PHE A 456 10.55 16.40 2.40
N ASP A 457 11.66 16.70 1.72
CA ASP A 457 12.86 17.23 2.38
C ASP A 457 12.45 18.43 3.24
N GLU A 458 12.54 18.26 4.57
CA GLU A 458 11.92 19.16 5.55
C GLU A 458 12.48 20.59 5.48
N ASP A 459 13.63 20.78 4.84
CA ASP A 459 14.37 22.04 4.81
C ASP A 459 14.34 22.73 3.44
N LYS A 460 13.78 22.09 2.40
CA LYS A 460 13.78 22.65 1.05
C LYS A 460 12.47 23.34 0.71
N GLN A 461 12.54 24.64 0.40
CA GLN A 461 11.41 25.39 -0.12
C GLN A 461 11.11 25.00 -1.57
N MET A 462 9.84 24.87 -1.92
CA MET A 462 9.39 24.52 -3.27
C MET A 462 8.49 25.59 -3.87
N LEU A 463 8.71 25.94 -5.14
CA LEU A 463 7.78 26.81 -5.86
C LEU A 463 6.45 26.07 -6.10
N PHE A 464 5.34 26.77 -5.97
CA PHE A 464 3.99 26.23 -6.22
C PHE A 464 3.86 25.51 -7.56
N LYS A 465 4.41 26.09 -8.64
CA LYS A 465 4.42 25.46 -9.97
C LYS A 465 5.17 24.13 -10.00
N ASP A 466 6.28 24.00 -9.27
CA ASP A 466 7.10 22.80 -9.26
C ASP A 466 6.43 21.71 -8.43
N PHE A 467 5.77 22.11 -7.34
CA PHE A 467 4.92 21.21 -6.53
C PHE A 467 3.77 20.63 -7.36
N ASN A 468 2.99 21.48 -8.06
CA ASN A 468 1.86 21.01 -8.86
C ASN A 468 2.32 20.15 -10.05
N LYS A 469 3.41 20.54 -10.72
CA LYS A 469 4.00 19.73 -11.79
C LYS A 469 4.37 18.33 -11.31
N ALA A 470 4.92 18.21 -10.10
CA ALA A 470 5.28 16.93 -9.51
C ALA A 470 4.06 16.06 -9.15
N LEU A 471 2.89 16.67 -8.95
CA LEU A 471 1.61 15.99 -8.80
C LEU A 471 0.93 15.67 -10.14
N GLY A 472 1.58 15.95 -11.29
CA GLY A 472 0.97 15.81 -12.60
C GLY A 472 -0.12 16.86 -12.90
N VAL A 473 -0.17 17.94 -12.12
CA VAL A 473 -1.12 19.04 -12.28
C VAL A 473 -0.46 20.16 -13.07
N ASN A 474 -1.08 20.54 -14.18
CA ASN A 474 -0.63 21.69 -14.97
C ASN A 474 -0.98 23.00 -14.25
N VAL A 475 -0.05 23.96 -14.30
CA VAL A 475 -0.26 25.32 -13.80
C VAL A 475 -0.37 26.26 -14.99
N ASP A 476 -1.54 26.86 -15.14
CA ASP A 476 -1.84 27.84 -16.18
C ASP A 476 -1.43 29.25 -15.74
N ILE A 477 -1.20 30.13 -16.72
CA ILE A 477 -0.92 31.55 -16.47
C ILE A 477 -2.10 32.38 -17.00
N ILE A 478 -2.88 32.95 -16.09
CA ILE A 478 -4.07 33.75 -16.41
C ILE A 478 -3.77 35.23 -16.20
N LYS A 479 -4.26 36.08 -17.11
CA LYS A 479 -4.19 37.55 -16.96
C LYS A 479 -5.58 38.11 -16.67
N ASP A 480 -5.69 38.88 -15.59
CA ASP A 480 -6.93 39.56 -15.20
C ASP A 480 -6.62 40.98 -14.70
N ASN A 481 -7.16 42.01 -15.36
CA ASN A 481 -7.08 43.41 -14.96
C ASN A 481 -5.68 43.87 -14.52
N ASN A 482 -4.67 43.58 -15.36
CA ASN A 482 -3.23 43.83 -15.17
C ASN A 482 -2.50 42.94 -14.15
N ASP A 483 -3.18 42.01 -13.49
CA ASP A 483 -2.54 40.99 -12.66
C ASP A 483 -2.32 39.70 -13.45
N THR A 484 -1.19 39.03 -13.16
CA THR A 484 -0.91 37.68 -13.64
C THR A 484 -1.12 36.71 -12.49
N PHE A 485 -1.88 35.64 -12.73
CA PHE A 485 -2.19 34.57 -11.80
C PHE A 485 -1.55 33.28 -12.29
N GLU A 486 -0.94 32.53 -11.38
CA GLU A 486 -0.79 31.09 -11.58
C GLU A 486 -2.12 30.43 -11.22
N ALA A 487 -2.58 29.50 -12.05
CA ALA A 487 -3.91 28.92 -11.94
C ALA A 487 -3.89 27.40 -12.00
N VAL A 488 -4.73 26.78 -11.17
CA VAL A 488 -4.94 25.32 -11.13
C VAL A 488 -6.43 25.02 -11.02
N GLN A 489 -6.85 23.83 -11.46
CA GLN A 489 -8.24 23.41 -11.34
C GLN A 489 -8.64 23.25 -9.86
N SER A 490 -7.87 22.48 -9.09
CA SER A 490 -8.04 22.28 -7.65
C SER A 490 -6.67 22.18 -6.98
N PHE A 491 -6.63 22.39 -5.67
CA PHE A 491 -5.40 22.22 -4.89
C PHE A 491 -5.73 21.55 -3.55
N GLN A 492 -5.09 20.40 -3.27
CA GLN A 492 -5.36 19.63 -2.07
C GLN A 492 -4.06 19.10 -1.45
N ILE A 493 -3.89 19.36 -0.17
CA ILE A 493 -2.93 18.71 0.71
C ILE A 493 -3.71 18.21 1.92
N SER A 494 -3.87 16.90 2.09
CA SER A 494 -4.60 16.36 3.25
C SER A 494 -3.64 15.83 4.32
N LYS A 495 -4.09 15.84 5.58
CA LYS A 495 -3.33 15.26 6.71
C LYS A 495 -3.06 13.76 6.54
N LYS A 496 -3.90 13.06 5.78
CA LYS A 496 -3.72 11.64 5.45
C LYS A 496 -2.54 11.41 4.52
N ASP A 497 -2.24 12.40 3.70
CA ASP A 497 -1.18 12.31 2.70
C ASP A 497 0.21 12.46 3.33
N LYS A 498 0.31 12.79 4.64
CA LYS A 498 1.60 13.02 5.34
C LYS A 498 2.53 14.02 4.63
N ILE A 499 1.95 14.91 3.81
CA ILE A 499 2.65 15.95 3.08
C ILE A 499 2.96 17.12 4.03
N ASN A 500 4.24 17.27 4.38
CA ASN A 500 4.73 18.38 5.19
C ASN A 500 5.86 19.12 4.45
N VAL A 501 5.52 20.15 3.68
CA VAL A 501 6.43 20.85 2.76
C VAL A 501 6.26 22.36 2.86
N ASP A 502 7.35 23.12 2.74
CA ASP A 502 7.31 24.58 2.61
C ASP A 502 7.09 24.97 1.15
N ILE A 503 5.88 25.46 0.84
CA ILE A 503 5.51 25.88 -0.52
C ILE A 503 5.55 27.40 -0.62
N ILE A 504 6.36 27.89 -1.57
CA ILE A 504 6.37 29.27 -2.01
C ILE A 504 5.22 29.46 -2.99
N PHE A 505 4.10 29.96 -2.46
CA PHE A 505 2.94 30.35 -3.27
C PHE A 505 3.24 31.56 -4.17
N PRO A 506 2.60 31.62 -5.36
CA PRO A 506 2.77 32.74 -6.28
C PRO A 506 2.18 34.02 -5.69
N LYS A 507 2.56 35.18 -6.24
CA LYS A 507 2.01 36.47 -5.77
C LYS A 507 0.49 36.52 -5.90
N ASN A 508 -0.05 36.03 -7.02
CA ASN A 508 -1.48 35.89 -7.27
C ASN A 508 -1.79 34.43 -7.65
N LEU A 509 -2.81 33.84 -7.03
CA LEU A 509 -3.25 32.46 -7.28
C LEU A 509 -4.74 32.40 -7.63
N GLU A 510 -5.08 31.61 -8.64
CA GLU A 510 -6.45 31.25 -8.98
C GLU A 510 -6.65 29.73 -8.88
N VAL A 511 -7.69 29.31 -8.16
CA VAL A 511 -8.09 27.92 -8.02
C VAL A 511 -9.52 27.83 -8.50
N ALA A 512 -9.78 27.07 -9.57
CA ALA A 512 -11.11 27.05 -10.18
C ALA A 512 -12.18 26.38 -9.29
N GLU A 513 -11.77 25.37 -8.53
CA GLU A 513 -12.61 24.57 -7.63
C GLU A 513 -12.20 24.81 -6.17
N ASP A 514 -12.03 23.74 -5.39
CA ASP A 514 -11.72 23.81 -3.96
C ASP A 514 -10.21 23.96 -3.71
N PHE A 515 -9.90 24.67 -2.62
CA PHE A 515 -8.55 24.78 -2.06
C PHE A 515 -8.52 24.17 -0.67
N GLU A 516 -7.75 23.10 -0.48
CA GLU A 516 -7.61 22.42 0.80
C GLU A 516 -6.15 22.26 1.23
N ILE A 517 -5.85 22.65 2.47
CA ILE A 517 -4.60 22.33 3.16
C ILE A 517 -4.92 21.84 4.56
N SER A 518 -4.50 20.62 4.90
CA SER A 518 -4.69 20.01 6.21
C SER A 518 -3.39 19.40 6.72
N GLY A 519 -2.98 19.78 7.93
CA GLY A 519 -1.85 19.16 8.64
C GLY A 519 -0.45 19.56 8.16
N ASN A 520 -0.32 20.58 7.30
CA ASN A 520 0.99 21.08 6.87
C ASN A 520 1.56 22.07 7.89
N SER A 521 2.69 21.73 8.50
CA SER A 521 3.34 22.53 9.54
C SER A 521 4.44 23.47 9.02
N LYS A 522 4.70 23.50 7.71
CA LYS A 522 5.82 24.23 7.09
C LYS A 522 5.36 25.44 6.28
N ILE A 523 4.14 25.43 5.72
CA ILE A 523 3.56 26.57 5.00
C ILE A 523 3.37 27.75 5.97
N GLN A 524 4.16 28.81 5.78
CA GLN A 524 4.07 30.02 6.58
C GLN A 524 3.15 31.08 5.98
N ASN A 525 3.09 31.12 4.65
CA ASN A 525 2.35 32.13 3.90
C ASN A 525 1.70 31.48 2.67
N LEU A 526 0.48 31.90 2.37
CA LEU A 526 -0.13 31.67 1.04
C LEU A 526 0.29 32.80 0.08
N SER A 527 -0.43 32.93 -1.03
CA SER A 527 -0.21 34.00 -2.01
C SER A 527 -0.17 35.37 -1.35
N SER A 528 0.86 36.16 -1.63
CA SER A 528 1.10 37.42 -0.90
C SER A 528 0.15 38.57 -1.27
N ASN A 529 -0.56 38.49 -2.39
CA ASN A 529 -1.41 39.56 -2.89
C ASN A 529 -2.87 39.14 -3.10
N LYS A 530 -3.19 38.42 -4.19
CA LYS A 530 -4.56 38.06 -4.54
C LYS A 530 -4.72 36.55 -4.61
N MET A 531 -5.81 36.05 -4.04
CA MET A 531 -6.20 34.65 -4.19
C MET A 531 -7.68 34.56 -4.52
N LYS A 532 -8.00 33.79 -5.55
CA LYS A 532 -9.36 33.45 -5.95
C LYS A 532 -9.56 31.95 -5.87
N VAL A 533 -10.65 31.52 -5.26
CA VAL A 533 -11.05 30.12 -5.16
C VAL A 533 -12.49 30.05 -5.66
N GLY A 534 -12.78 29.30 -6.72
CA GLY A 534 -14.13 29.22 -7.29
C GLY A 534 -15.07 28.35 -6.44
N GLY A 535 -14.53 27.36 -5.75
CA GLY A 535 -15.20 26.54 -4.75
C GLY A 535 -15.01 27.05 -3.32
N SER A 536 -14.91 26.12 -2.38
CA SER A 536 -14.67 26.37 -0.95
C SER A 536 -13.18 26.27 -0.60
N MET A 537 -12.81 26.96 0.47
CA MET A 537 -11.46 26.98 1.00
C MET A 537 -11.43 26.33 2.39
N TYR A 538 -10.60 25.31 2.57
CA TYR A 538 -10.43 24.57 3.82
C TYR A 538 -8.96 24.61 4.25
N ILE A 539 -8.67 25.21 5.39
CA ILE A 539 -7.34 25.18 5.99
C ILE A 539 -7.46 24.68 7.42
N SER A 540 -6.82 23.54 7.71
CA SER A 540 -6.85 22.93 9.04
C SER A 540 -5.46 22.49 9.50
N ASP A 541 -5.21 22.54 10.82
CA ASP A 541 -3.97 22.01 11.44
C ASP A 541 -2.66 22.60 10.86
N CYS A 542 -2.69 23.79 10.26
CA CYS A 542 -1.53 24.45 9.66
C CYS A 542 -0.86 25.40 10.66
N LYS A 543 -0.10 24.83 11.60
CA LYS A 543 0.40 25.57 12.77
C LYS A 543 1.33 26.73 12.45
N SER A 544 2.06 26.68 11.34
CA SER A 544 3.02 27.74 10.96
C SER A 544 2.42 28.84 10.09
N LEU A 545 1.16 28.71 9.65
CA LEU A 545 0.52 29.69 8.78
C LEU A 545 0.28 31.00 9.54
N LYS A 546 0.91 32.09 9.09
CA LYS A 546 0.90 33.40 9.77
C LYS A 546 -0.12 34.36 9.18
N THR A 547 -0.26 34.36 7.85
CA THR A 547 -1.06 35.34 7.11
C THR A 547 -1.78 34.70 5.92
N LEU A 548 -2.99 35.20 5.64
CA LEU A 548 -3.73 34.95 4.41
C LEU A 548 -3.41 36.01 3.34
N PRO A 549 -3.77 35.78 2.07
CA PRO A 549 -3.59 36.75 0.99
C PRO A 549 -4.33 38.06 1.24
N LYS A 550 -3.71 39.21 0.94
CA LYS A 550 -4.29 40.56 1.16
C LYS A 550 -5.71 40.73 0.60
N SER A 551 -6.00 40.06 -0.52
CA SER A 551 -7.33 39.94 -1.08
C SER A 551 -7.65 38.47 -1.31
N LEU A 552 -8.69 37.98 -0.63
CA LEU A 552 -9.16 36.60 -0.71
C LEU A 552 -10.61 36.60 -1.19
N LYS A 553 -10.87 35.96 -2.34
CA LYS A 553 -12.21 35.78 -2.90
C LYS A 553 -12.53 34.29 -3.02
N VAL A 554 -13.60 33.85 -2.39
CA VAL A 554 -14.01 32.44 -2.35
C VAL A 554 -15.45 32.30 -2.81
N GLY A 555 -15.67 31.45 -3.80
CA GLY A 555 -16.97 31.24 -4.43
C GLY A 555 -17.92 30.36 -3.60
N GLY A 556 -17.38 29.60 -2.64
CA GLY A 556 -18.09 28.76 -1.66
C GLY A 556 -17.95 29.28 -0.23
N SER A 557 -17.58 28.39 0.70
CA SER A 557 -17.35 28.69 2.12
C SER A 557 -15.86 28.72 2.45
N VAL A 558 -15.48 29.44 3.50
CA VAL A 558 -14.10 29.46 4.02
C VAL A 558 -14.10 28.81 5.40
N TYR A 559 -13.24 27.82 5.61
CA TYR A 559 -13.05 27.14 6.89
C TYR A 559 -11.59 27.25 7.31
N LEU A 560 -11.35 27.86 8.47
CA LEU A 560 -10.04 28.03 9.08
C LEU A 560 -10.08 27.36 10.45
N GLU A 561 -9.35 26.26 10.62
CA GLU A 561 -9.39 25.45 11.84
C GLU A 561 -7.97 25.20 12.39
N ASN A 562 -7.79 25.33 13.70
CA ASN A 562 -6.53 24.99 14.38
C ASN A 562 -5.30 25.73 13.84
N LEU A 563 -5.44 27.02 13.53
CA LEU A 563 -4.34 27.86 13.01
C LEU A 563 -3.69 28.65 14.16
N GLU A 564 -2.70 28.03 14.78
CA GLU A 564 -2.05 28.56 15.99
C GLU A 564 -1.37 29.92 15.75
N ASN A 565 -0.72 30.14 14.61
CA ASN A 565 0.05 31.36 14.34
C ASN A 565 -0.67 32.39 13.44
N LEU A 566 -1.92 32.14 13.07
CA LEU A 566 -2.68 33.11 12.28
C LEU A 566 -3.01 34.34 13.14
N THR A 567 -2.55 35.52 12.72
CA THR A 567 -2.68 36.74 13.54
C THR A 567 -3.75 37.71 13.07
N SER A 568 -4.14 37.65 11.80
CA SER A 568 -5.14 38.55 11.19
C SER A 568 -5.83 37.88 10.00
N LEU A 569 -7.07 38.30 9.72
CA LEU A 569 -7.75 38.06 8.45
C LEU A 569 -7.38 39.18 7.46
N PRO A 570 -7.50 38.95 6.14
CA PRO A 570 -7.16 39.97 5.17
C PRO A 570 -8.21 41.07 5.10
N ASP A 571 -7.77 42.30 4.80
CA ASP A 571 -8.63 43.50 4.70
C ASP A 571 -9.80 43.28 3.73
N LYS A 572 -9.58 42.49 2.68
CA LYS A 572 -10.60 42.13 1.69
C LYS A 572 -10.80 40.63 1.66
N VAL A 573 -11.73 40.13 2.46
CA VAL A 573 -12.21 38.75 2.42
C VAL A 573 -13.66 38.70 1.91
N GLU A 574 -13.87 38.00 0.81
CA GLU A 574 -15.18 37.76 0.20
C GLU A 574 -15.44 36.25 0.15
N SER A 575 -16.59 35.82 0.66
CA SER A 575 -17.08 34.44 0.58
C SER A 575 -18.54 34.49 0.14
N ASN A 576 -18.97 33.71 -0.86
CA ASN A 576 -20.37 33.72 -1.29
C ASN A 576 -21.31 33.02 -0.30
N SER A 577 -20.77 32.15 0.56
CA SER A 577 -21.54 31.42 1.57
C SER A 577 -21.24 31.99 2.96
N TYR A 578 -20.26 31.41 3.66
CA TYR A 578 -19.86 31.87 4.98
C TYR A 578 -18.36 31.72 5.22
N ILE A 579 -17.87 32.34 6.29
CA ILE A 579 -16.52 32.16 6.82
C ILE A 579 -16.65 31.56 8.21
N ARG A 580 -16.06 30.39 8.44
CA ARG A 580 -15.99 29.71 9.73
C ARG A 580 -14.56 29.68 10.22
N ILE A 581 -14.34 30.16 11.44
CA ILE A 581 -13.03 30.20 12.08
C ILE A 581 -13.12 29.52 13.43
N ASP A 582 -12.38 28.44 13.61
CA ASP A 582 -12.36 27.62 14.81
C ASP A 582 -10.92 27.47 15.33
N ASN A 583 -10.74 27.61 16.64
CA ASN A 583 -9.47 27.32 17.33
C ASN A 583 -8.24 28.05 16.72
N CYS A 584 -8.36 29.36 16.50
CA CYS A 584 -7.27 30.24 16.03
C CYS A 584 -6.86 31.23 17.16
N PRO A 585 -6.09 30.79 18.16
CA PRO A 585 -5.93 31.51 19.43
C PRO A 585 -5.16 32.83 19.35
N ASN A 586 -4.37 33.05 18.29
CA ASN A 586 -3.56 34.26 18.09
C ASN A 586 -4.19 35.26 17.12
N LEU A 587 -5.41 35.01 16.62
CA LEU A 587 -6.12 35.92 15.73
C LEU A 587 -6.57 37.17 16.51
N LYS A 588 -6.00 38.34 16.22
CA LYS A 588 -6.13 39.54 17.07
C LYS A 588 -7.33 40.43 16.77
N TYR A 589 -7.74 40.52 15.49
CA TYR A 589 -8.82 41.41 15.08
C TYR A 589 -9.58 40.86 13.87
N ILE A 590 -10.86 41.23 13.79
CA ILE A 590 -11.71 41.02 12.62
C ILE A 590 -11.65 42.30 11.76
N PRO A 591 -11.44 42.22 10.43
CA PRO A 591 -11.38 43.39 9.56
C PRO A 591 -12.65 44.24 9.64
N GLU A 592 -12.51 45.57 9.60
CA GLU A 592 -13.65 46.51 9.59
C GLU A 592 -14.60 46.30 8.40
N THR A 593 -14.09 45.71 7.31
CA THR A 593 -14.86 45.34 6.12
C THR A 593 -15.92 44.29 6.41
N ILE A 594 -15.79 43.51 7.48
CA ILE A 594 -16.82 42.60 7.97
C ILE A 594 -17.76 43.39 8.88
N LYS A 595 -19.00 43.55 8.42
CA LYS A 595 -20.05 44.26 9.18
C LYS A 595 -20.55 43.41 10.33
N ASP A 596 -20.91 44.04 11.44
CA ASP A 596 -21.36 43.35 12.67
C ASP A 596 -22.57 42.44 12.41
N GLU A 597 -23.46 42.84 11.50
CA GLU A 597 -24.64 42.07 11.06
C GLU A 597 -24.29 40.70 10.45
N GLN A 598 -23.09 40.60 9.86
CA GLN A 598 -22.58 39.40 9.22
C GLN A 598 -22.06 38.40 10.25
N ILE A 599 -21.69 38.85 11.45
CA ILE A 599 -21.07 38.01 12.47
C ILE A 599 -22.16 37.28 13.29
N LYS A 600 -22.06 35.96 13.38
CA LYS A 600 -22.92 35.06 14.17
C LYS A 600 -22.07 34.21 15.12
N GLY A 601 -22.71 33.74 16.19
CA GLY A 601 -22.09 32.88 17.20
C GLY A 601 -21.36 33.63 18.32
N ILE A 602 -21.36 34.96 18.30
CA ILE A 602 -20.70 35.84 19.26
C ILE A 602 -21.64 36.99 19.64
N ASP A 603 -21.58 37.44 20.90
CA ASP A 603 -22.35 38.58 21.42
C ASP A 603 -21.91 39.91 20.77
N LYS A 604 -22.85 40.84 20.54
CA LYS A 604 -22.57 42.14 19.91
C LYS A 604 -21.54 42.96 20.66
N ASP A 605 -21.60 42.95 21.99
CA ASP A 605 -20.63 43.68 22.81
C ASP A 605 -19.21 43.12 22.65
N LYS A 606 -19.12 41.80 22.41
CA LYS A 606 -17.85 41.13 22.09
C LYS A 606 -17.37 41.42 20.67
N ILE A 607 -18.26 41.61 19.70
CA ILE A 607 -17.88 42.02 18.33
C ILE A 607 -17.10 43.33 18.35
N LYS A 608 -17.53 44.29 19.18
CA LYS A 608 -16.82 45.56 19.34
C LYS A 608 -15.43 45.36 19.98
N GLU A 609 -15.34 44.54 21.02
CA GLU A 609 -14.05 44.12 21.62
C GLU A 609 -13.12 43.45 20.58
N PHE A 610 -13.66 42.60 19.71
CA PHE A 610 -12.92 41.94 18.61
C PHE A 610 -12.37 42.90 17.56
N LYS A 611 -12.93 44.10 17.41
CA LYS A 611 -12.44 45.13 16.49
C LYS A 611 -11.39 46.05 17.10
N GLU A 612 -11.36 46.21 18.43
CA GLU A 612 -10.57 47.24 19.11
C GLU A 612 -9.30 46.71 19.83
N ASN A 613 -9.28 45.47 20.34
CA ASN A 613 -8.08 44.73 20.80
C ASN A 613 -8.49 43.46 21.53
N TRP A 614 -8.14 42.28 21.02
CA TRP A 614 -8.51 41.02 21.67
C TRP A 614 -7.31 40.22 22.22
N SER A 615 -7.47 39.68 23.44
CA SER A 615 -6.52 38.78 24.10
C SER A 615 -7.19 37.46 24.51
N LYS A 616 -6.89 36.39 23.77
CA LYS A 616 -6.99 34.95 24.09
C LYS A 616 -8.34 34.40 24.59
N LYS A 617 -8.99 33.59 23.74
CA LYS A 617 -9.73 32.33 24.05
C LYS A 617 -10.34 31.71 22.79
N ASN A 618 -10.28 30.39 22.64
CA ASN A 618 -10.89 29.68 21.51
C ASN A 618 -12.35 30.10 21.26
N PHE A 619 -12.63 30.67 20.09
CA PHE A 619 -13.98 30.99 19.65
C PHE A 619 -14.25 30.34 18.30
N SER A 620 -15.54 30.08 18.06
CA SER A 620 -16.07 29.73 16.74
C SER A 620 -16.78 30.97 16.22
N LEU A 621 -16.34 31.50 15.08
CA LEU A 621 -16.97 32.64 14.42
C LEU A 621 -17.56 32.19 13.09
N MET A 622 -18.82 32.58 12.84
CA MET A 622 -19.45 32.43 11.53
C MET A 622 -19.76 33.81 10.94
N VAL A 623 -19.24 34.11 9.76
CA VAL A 623 -19.55 35.34 9.02
C VAL A 623 -20.46 35.00 7.83
N LEU A 624 -21.67 35.56 7.78
CA LEU A 624 -22.65 35.40 6.71
C LEU A 624 -22.53 36.52 5.67
N ASN A 625 -22.70 36.22 4.38
CA ASN A 625 -22.73 37.26 3.35
C ASN A 625 -24.17 37.65 2.96
N LYS A 626 -24.38 38.92 2.57
CA LYS A 626 -25.69 39.55 2.27
C LYS A 626 -26.51 38.88 1.16
N LYS A 627 -25.95 37.89 0.44
CA LYS A 627 -26.69 37.14 -0.59
C LYS A 627 -27.55 35.99 -0.01
N GLN A 628 -27.48 35.71 1.29
CA GLN A 628 -28.33 34.73 1.96
C GLN A 628 -29.63 35.34 2.51
N ASP A 629 -30.51 35.82 1.62
CA ASP A 629 -31.93 36.03 1.99
C ASP A 629 -32.81 34.81 1.66
N ASN A 630 -32.27 33.75 1.06
CA ASN A 630 -33.06 32.61 0.56
C ASN A 630 -32.53 31.22 0.97
N PHE A 631 -32.35 30.96 2.26
CA PHE A 631 -32.45 29.59 2.78
C PHE A 631 -33.35 29.55 4.01
N SER A 632 -34.65 29.53 3.73
CA SER A 632 -35.66 28.99 4.64
C SER A 632 -35.91 27.53 4.26
N LYS A 633 -35.46 26.62 5.13
CA LYS A 633 -35.96 25.26 5.47
C LYS A 633 -34.84 24.27 5.74
#